data_AF-U5HDI6-F1
#
_entry.id   AF-U5HDI6-F1
#
_cell.length_a   1.000
_cell.length_b   1.000
_cell.length_c   1.000
_cell.angle_alpha   90.00
_cell.angle_beta   90.00
_cell.angle_gamma   90.00
#
_symmetry.space_group_name_H-M   'P 1'
#
loop_
_entity.id
_entity.type
_entity.pdbx_description
1 polymer ?
#
loop_
_entity_poly.entity_id
_entity_poly.type
_entity_poly.pdbx_seq_one_letter_code
_entity_poly.pdbx_strand_id
1 'polypeptide(L)'
;MINQDAYMSHTSPTFSGGRSRSGRPWFRSSSLGTNASADEKFDLNGLGFPTAAPISASATILFDWNSLTKRSRITNFAVLLLALVSVFSILLNVRLYLDQQIFRRPTPDTLVPLSLRATLPTSRAPLKHLVMIPGHAIWLGSNASRASLDQDWILEPFQKNGDVRAYLKHIAKGAEIAGKDPDALLIYSGGMTRHGATISEATSYARLAEAGNVYEKYLKLAEKNLPFERVTTEDYALDSFQNLLFSIARFKEFTGHYPTQITTIGYGMKRKRYQDVHRAALRWPSTAFKYIGIDNDHDVEADYQGERQGGLEPFIRDSYACRGVLLAKRRKRNPYRRFHPYHSSVPELAPLFEYCPRGNALYSGRLPWD
;
A
#
# COMPACT_ATOMS: atom_id res chain seq x y z
N MET A 1 44.84 3.52 7.18
CA MET A 1 46.09 3.08 6.52
C MET A 1 46.17 1.58 6.68
N ILE A 2 46.13 0.81 5.58
CA ILE A 2 46.76 -0.50 5.35
C ILE A 2 46.51 -0.86 3.87
N ASN A 3 47.53 -1.52 3.31
CA ASN A 3 47.99 -1.58 1.93
C ASN A 3 47.23 -2.49 0.96
N GLN A 4 47.43 -2.18 -0.33
CA GLN A 4 47.26 -3.04 -1.50
C GLN A 4 48.28 -4.20 -1.49
N ASP A 5 47.88 -5.40 -1.95
CA ASP A 5 48.51 -6.12 -3.08
C ASP A 5 48.19 -7.63 -3.12
N ALA A 6 48.24 -8.16 -4.34
CA ALA A 6 48.26 -9.56 -4.77
C ALA A 6 46.90 -10.28 -4.98
N TYR A 7 46.45 -10.37 -6.25
CA TYR A 7 46.65 -11.57 -7.10
C TYR A 7 45.92 -11.41 -8.45
N MET A 8 46.70 -11.25 -9.54
CA MET A 8 46.39 -11.77 -10.89
C MET A 8 46.74 -13.27 -10.89
N SER A 9 46.27 -14.21 -11.70
CA SER A 9 45.68 -14.29 -13.05
C SER A 9 45.18 -15.74 -13.22
N HIS A 10 44.22 -16.03 -14.11
CA HIS A 10 44.28 -17.13 -15.10
C HIS A 10 42.98 -17.27 -15.91
N THR A 11 43.04 -16.77 -17.15
CA THR A 11 42.65 -17.36 -18.44
C THR A 11 41.50 -18.40 -18.54
N SER A 12 40.53 -18.05 -19.40
CA SER A 12 39.53 -18.90 -20.07
C SER A 12 40.15 -19.94 -21.02
N PRO A 13 39.35 -20.87 -21.61
CA PRO A 13 38.78 -20.56 -22.92
C PRO A 13 37.35 -21.09 -23.21
N THR A 14 36.84 -20.50 -24.28
CA THR A 14 35.62 -20.66 -25.08
C THR A 14 35.24 -22.07 -25.55
N PHE A 15 33.93 -22.31 -25.72
CA PHE A 15 33.43 -23.16 -26.81
C PHE A 15 32.15 -22.59 -27.45
N SER A 16 32.08 -22.79 -28.76
CA SER A 16 31.25 -22.15 -29.77
C SER A 16 30.16 -23.06 -30.34
N GLY A 17 29.13 -22.45 -30.94
CA GLY A 17 28.20 -23.06 -31.92
C GLY A 17 26.81 -23.32 -31.34
N GLY A 18 25.68 -22.89 -31.90
CA GLY A 18 25.38 -22.38 -33.23
C GLY A 18 24.13 -23.09 -33.75
N ARG A 19 23.00 -22.38 -33.92
CA ARG A 19 22.10 -22.48 -35.08
C ARG A 19 20.81 -21.67 -34.90
N SER A 20 20.64 -20.77 -35.87
CA SER A 20 19.40 -20.11 -36.29
C SER A 20 18.35 -21.11 -36.76
N ARG A 21 17.08 -20.88 -36.43
CA ARG A 21 15.94 -21.16 -37.32
C ARG A 21 14.82 -20.13 -37.12
N SER A 22 14.51 -19.47 -38.23
CA SER A 22 13.38 -18.60 -38.56
C SER A 22 12.02 -19.32 -38.49
N GLY A 23 10.93 -18.58 -38.23
CA GLY A 23 9.59 -19.05 -38.65
C GLY A 23 8.34 -18.45 -38.00
N ARG A 24 8.09 -17.15 -38.23
CA ARG A 24 6.80 -16.43 -38.36
C ARG A 24 5.64 -16.53 -37.32
N PRO A 25 4.82 -15.46 -37.20
CA PRO A 25 3.82 -15.27 -36.14
C PRO A 25 2.39 -15.58 -36.59
N TRP A 26 1.53 -15.99 -35.66
CA TRP A 26 0.08 -16.04 -35.85
C TRP A 26 -0.60 -14.98 -34.99
N PHE A 27 -0.91 -13.85 -35.60
CA PHE A 27 -1.99 -12.95 -35.18
C PHE A 27 -3.16 -13.19 -36.13
N ARG A 28 -4.35 -13.48 -35.59
CA ARG A 28 -5.62 -13.28 -36.30
C ARG A 28 -6.53 -12.42 -35.43
N SER A 29 -6.67 -11.17 -35.86
CA SER A 29 -7.81 -10.31 -35.57
C SER A 29 -9.00 -10.77 -36.39
N SER A 30 -10.19 -10.74 -35.81
CA SER A 30 -11.45 -10.79 -36.56
C SER A 30 -12.38 -9.70 -36.05
N SER A 31 -12.38 -8.59 -36.78
CA SER A 31 -13.44 -7.60 -36.86
C SER A 31 -14.13 -7.78 -38.21
N LEU A 32 -15.45 -7.89 -38.25
CA LEU A 32 -16.22 -7.73 -39.49
C LEU A 32 -17.58 -7.13 -39.15
N GLY A 33 -17.82 -5.94 -39.68
CA GLY A 33 -19.13 -5.30 -39.73
C GLY A 33 -19.89 -5.72 -40.99
N THR A 34 -21.22 -5.73 -40.83
CA THR A 34 -22.26 -5.19 -41.73
C THR A 34 -22.16 -5.37 -43.25
N ASN A 35 -23.11 -6.12 -43.81
CA ASN A 35 -24.12 -5.72 -44.82
C ASN A 35 -24.78 -7.01 -45.37
N ALA A 36 -26.05 -7.29 -45.11
CA ALA A 36 -27.26 -6.79 -45.79
C ALA A 36 -27.42 -7.33 -47.23
N SER A 37 -28.43 -8.19 -47.43
CA SER A 37 -29.43 -8.16 -48.54
C SER A 37 -30.02 -9.54 -48.86
N ALA A 38 -31.36 -9.65 -48.69
CA ALA A 38 -32.37 -10.33 -49.54
C ALA A 38 -32.18 -11.81 -49.94
N ASP A 39 -33.19 -12.67 -50.05
CA ASP A 39 -34.65 -12.65 -49.90
C ASP A 39 -35.02 -14.14 -49.95
N GLU A 40 -35.89 -14.66 -49.06
CA GLU A 40 -36.94 -15.57 -49.51
C GLU A 40 -38.04 -15.74 -48.45
N LYS A 41 -39.26 -15.65 -48.95
CA LYS A 41 -40.55 -15.60 -48.24
C LYS A 41 -40.89 -16.94 -47.59
N PHE A 42 -41.41 -16.89 -46.37
CA PHE A 42 -42.33 -17.91 -45.88
C PHE A 42 -43.57 -17.26 -45.26
N ASP A 43 -44.71 -17.76 -45.72
CA ASP A 43 -46.07 -17.27 -45.56
C ASP A 43 -46.58 -17.49 -44.11
N LEU A 44 -47.11 -16.43 -43.50
CA LEU A 44 -47.74 -16.45 -42.17
C LEU A 44 -49.12 -15.78 -42.20
N ASN A 45 -49.97 -16.20 -43.15
CA ASN A 45 -51.41 -15.95 -43.12
C ASN A 45 -52.15 -16.85 -42.11
N GLY A 46 -51.71 -16.84 -40.85
CA GLY A 46 -52.20 -17.79 -39.83
C GLY A 46 -52.43 -17.23 -38.43
N LEU A 47 -52.29 -15.92 -38.19
CA LEU A 47 -52.57 -15.33 -36.87
C LEU A 47 -53.23 -13.96 -37.05
N GLY A 48 -54.55 -13.93 -36.88
CA GLY A 48 -55.38 -12.74 -37.07
C GLY A 48 -55.08 -11.62 -36.08
N PHE A 49 -54.29 -10.64 -36.51
CA PHE A 49 -54.19 -9.33 -35.86
C PHE A 49 -55.07 -8.32 -36.62
N PRO A 50 -55.93 -7.55 -35.93
CA PRO A 50 -56.76 -6.55 -36.58
C PRO A 50 -55.93 -5.36 -37.07
N THR A 51 -56.21 -4.95 -38.31
CA THR A 51 -55.68 -3.74 -38.97
C THR A 51 -56.08 -2.48 -38.21
N ALA A 52 -55.12 -1.57 -38.04
CA ALA A 52 -55.31 -0.27 -37.40
C ALA A 52 -56.35 0.59 -38.15
N ALA A 53 -57.39 1.01 -37.42
CA ALA A 53 -58.34 2.06 -37.82
C ALA A 53 -57.76 3.46 -37.48
N PRO A 54 -58.22 4.55 -38.14
CA PRO A 54 -57.61 5.86 -38.01
C PRO A 54 -57.87 6.46 -36.62
N ILE A 55 -56.85 7.13 -36.08
CA ILE A 55 -56.90 7.81 -34.78
C ILE A 55 -57.84 9.03 -34.90
N SER A 56 -59.07 8.85 -34.44
CA SER A 56 -59.95 9.97 -34.06
C SER A 56 -59.40 10.60 -32.79
N ALA A 57 -59.22 11.92 -32.84
CA ALA A 57 -58.88 12.73 -31.68
C ALA A 57 -59.91 12.54 -30.54
N SER A 58 -59.42 12.66 -29.30
CA SER A 58 -60.15 12.64 -28.03
C SER A 58 -60.26 11.28 -27.34
N ALA A 59 -59.14 10.78 -26.83
CA ALA A 59 -59.14 9.87 -25.68
C ALA A 59 -58.31 10.50 -24.57
N THR A 60 -58.97 11.35 -23.79
CA THR A 60 -58.49 11.71 -22.45
C THR A 60 -58.29 10.39 -21.70
N ILE A 61 -57.07 10.07 -21.30
CA ILE A 61 -56.83 9.00 -20.30
C ILE A 61 -57.40 9.53 -18.99
N LEU A 62 -58.71 9.38 -18.83
CA LEU A 62 -59.35 9.47 -17.53
C LEU A 62 -58.83 8.27 -16.75
N PHE A 63 -57.93 8.54 -15.80
CA PHE A 63 -57.68 7.61 -14.71
C PHE A 63 -59.05 7.22 -14.15
N ASP A 64 -59.49 6.00 -14.43
CA ASP A 64 -60.75 5.47 -13.92
C ASP A 64 -60.60 5.22 -12.43
N TRP A 65 -60.75 6.28 -11.64
CA TRP A 65 -60.78 6.22 -10.19
C TRP A 65 -61.87 5.24 -9.70
N ASN A 66 -62.89 4.94 -10.51
CA ASN A 66 -63.93 3.97 -10.14
C ASN A 66 -63.42 2.53 -10.13
N SER A 67 -62.36 2.21 -10.87
CA SER A 67 -61.71 0.89 -10.77
C SER A 67 -60.88 0.74 -9.50
N LEU A 68 -60.38 1.85 -8.93
CA LEU A 68 -59.72 1.88 -7.62
C LEU A 68 -60.71 1.87 -6.44
N THR A 69 -61.96 2.31 -6.65
CA THR A 69 -63.02 2.32 -5.63
C THR A 69 -64.03 1.17 -5.75
N LYS A 70 -63.89 0.30 -6.77
CA LYS A 70 -64.65 -0.95 -6.85
C LYS A 70 -64.43 -1.77 -5.59
N ARG A 71 -65.53 -2.14 -4.92
CA ARG A 71 -65.50 -3.00 -3.72
C ARG A 71 -64.70 -4.26 -4.04
N SER A 72 -63.51 -4.37 -3.45
CA SER A 72 -62.71 -5.57 -3.59
C SER A 72 -63.48 -6.72 -2.95
N ARG A 73 -63.57 -7.86 -3.63
CA ARG A 73 -64.13 -9.10 -3.06
C ARG A 73 -63.11 -9.78 -2.15
N ILE A 74 -62.31 -8.99 -1.42
CA ILE A 74 -61.33 -9.49 -0.48
C ILE A 74 -62.11 -9.81 0.80
N THR A 75 -62.05 -11.06 1.23
CA THR A 75 -62.68 -11.47 2.48
C THR A 75 -62.02 -10.73 3.65
N ASN A 76 -62.76 -10.46 4.72
CA ASN A 76 -62.19 -9.85 5.94
C ASN A 76 -60.94 -10.60 6.42
N PHE A 77 -60.88 -11.91 6.18
CA PHE A 77 -59.71 -12.76 6.44
C PHE A 77 -58.47 -12.36 5.62
N ALA A 78 -58.61 -12.10 4.32
CA ALA A 78 -57.48 -11.71 3.48
C ALA A 78 -56.98 -10.29 3.80
N VAL A 79 -57.86 -9.37 4.23
CA VAL A 79 -57.45 -8.07 4.76
C VAL A 79 -56.65 -8.23 6.07
N LEU A 80 -57.12 -9.07 6.99
CA LEU A 80 -56.41 -9.36 8.24
C LEU A 80 -55.05 -10.00 7.99
N LEU A 81 -54.97 -10.94 7.04
CA LEU A 81 -53.71 -11.59 6.66
C LEU A 81 -52.71 -10.59 6.08
N LEU A 82 -53.13 -9.72 5.17
CA LEU A 82 -52.28 -8.67 4.60
C LEU A 82 -51.83 -7.66 5.65
N ALA A 83 -52.71 -7.27 6.58
CA ALA A 83 -52.36 -6.42 7.70
C ALA A 83 -51.32 -7.09 8.62
N LEU A 84 -51.48 -8.38 8.91
CA LEU A 84 -50.51 -9.15 9.70
C LEU A 84 -49.14 -9.23 9.03
N VAL A 85 -49.10 -9.52 7.73
CA VAL A 85 -47.86 -9.55 6.95
C VAL A 85 -47.22 -8.16 6.90
N SER A 86 -48.01 -7.10 6.73
CA SER A 86 -47.51 -5.73 6.74
C SER A 86 -46.95 -5.34 8.11
N VAL A 87 -47.65 -5.65 9.19
CA VAL A 87 -47.19 -5.40 10.56
C VAL A 87 -45.91 -6.19 10.84
N PHE A 88 -45.86 -7.46 10.46
CA PHE A 88 -44.65 -8.27 10.61
C PHE A 88 -43.47 -7.72 9.79
N SER A 89 -43.71 -7.29 8.55
CA SER A 89 -42.69 -6.66 7.71
C SER A 89 -42.20 -5.34 8.30
N ILE A 90 -43.11 -4.48 8.79
CA ILE A 90 -42.75 -3.23 9.46
C ILE A 90 -41.97 -3.52 10.74
N LEU A 91 -42.40 -4.46 11.57
CA LEU A 91 -41.69 -4.84 12.80
C LEU A 91 -40.31 -5.43 12.51
N LEU A 92 -40.17 -6.22 11.44
CA LEU A 92 -38.88 -6.74 11.00
C LEU A 92 -37.96 -5.62 10.51
N ASN A 93 -38.46 -4.70 9.69
CA ASN A 93 -37.68 -3.57 9.19
C ASN A 93 -37.33 -2.57 10.30
N VAL A 94 -38.24 -2.30 11.24
CA VAL A 94 -38.00 -1.47 12.44
C VAL A 94 -37.02 -2.18 13.36
N ARG A 95 -37.15 -3.49 13.57
CA ARG A 95 -36.17 -4.26 14.33
C ARG A 95 -34.81 -4.21 13.66
N LEU A 96 -34.68 -4.44 12.35
CA LEU A 96 -33.41 -4.33 11.62
C LEU A 96 -32.85 -2.90 11.65
N TYR A 97 -33.72 -1.89 11.65
CA TYR A 97 -33.35 -0.48 11.73
C TYR A 97 -32.93 -0.04 13.14
N LEU A 98 -33.51 -0.62 14.20
CA LEU A 98 -33.17 -0.33 15.60
C LEU A 98 -32.01 -1.21 16.08
N ASP A 99 -31.95 -2.46 15.60
CA ASP A 99 -30.88 -3.43 15.77
C ASP A 99 -29.72 -3.11 14.80
N GLN A 100 -29.35 -1.83 14.72
CA GLN A 100 -28.11 -1.36 14.09
C GLN A 100 -26.86 -1.91 14.80
N GLN A 101 -26.93 -3.01 15.54
CA GLN A 101 -25.77 -3.82 15.87
C GLN A 101 -25.08 -4.34 14.59
N ILE A 102 -25.85 -4.57 13.51
CA ILE A 102 -25.31 -5.02 12.20
C ILE A 102 -24.68 -3.87 11.39
N PHE A 103 -25.16 -2.63 11.57
CA PHE A 103 -24.70 -1.43 10.84
C PHE A 103 -23.99 -0.39 11.70
N ARG A 104 -23.78 -0.63 12.99
CA ARG A 104 -22.83 0.14 13.79
C ARG A 104 -21.49 -0.06 13.11
N ARG A 105 -20.97 1.02 12.51
CA ARG A 105 -19.54 1.07 12.20
C ARG A 105 -18.84 0.63 13.48
N PRO A 106 -18.06 -0.46 13.45
CA PRO A 106 -17.24 -0.84 14.59
C PRO A 106 -16.53 0.43 15.06
N THR A 107 -16.62 0.76 16.35
CA THR A 107 -15.71 1.77 16.87
C THR A 107 -14.28 1.26 16.64
N PRO A 108 -13.29 2.12 16.41
CA PRO A 108 -11.88 1.71 16.25
C PRO A 108 -11.47 0.64 17.27
N ASP A 109 -11.94 0.79 18.51
CA ASP A 109 -11.70 -0.11 19.64
C ASP A 109 -12.29 -1.53 19.50
N THR A 110 -13.32 -1.72 18.68
CA THR A 110 -13.95 -3.04 18.43
C THR A 110 -13.32 -3.80 17.25
N LEU A 111 -12.42 -3.17 16.49
CA LEU A 111 -11.74 -3.81 15.35
C LEU A 111 -10.51 -4.61 15.75
N VAL A 112 -9.92 -4.32 16.91
CA VAL A 112 -8.87 -5.17 17.51
C VAL A 112 -9.54 -6.23 18.38
N PRO A 113 -9.43 -7.54 18.06
CA PRO A 113 -9.93 -8.62 18.90
C PRO A 113 -9.46 -8.47 20.36
N LEU A 114 -10.35 -8.75 21.31
CA LEU A 114 -10.03 -8.66 22.74
C LEU A 114 -8.81 -9.51 23.13
N SER A 115 -8.63 -10.67 22.50
CA SER A 115 -7.47 -11.54 22.69
C SER A 115 -6.14 -10.88 22.30
N LEU A 116 -6.14 -9.99 21.30
CA LEU A 116 -4.96 -9.19 20.95
C LEU A 116 -4.80 -8.02 21.92
N ARG A 117 -5.87 -7.28 22.23
CA ARG A 117 -5.82 -6.15 23.17
C ARG A 117 -5.31 -6.57 24.55
N ALA A 118 -5.74 -7.73 25.03
CA ALA A 118 -5.36 -8.26 26.34
C ALA A 118 -3.87 -8.62 26.45
N THR A 119 -3.17 -8.79 25.32
CA THR A 119 -1.74 -9.12 25.29
C THR A 119 -0.84 -7.94 24.95
N LEU A 120 -1.42 -6.76 24.67
CA LEU A 120 -0.64 -5.55 24.42
C LEU A 120 -0.11 -4.98 25.75
N PRO A 121 1.22 -4.79 25.89
CA PRO A 121 1.76 -4.10 27.04
C PRO A 121 1.31 -2.62 27.03
N THR A 122 1.46 -1.95 28.16
CA THR A 122 1.31 -0.49 28.21
C THR A 122 2.26 0.17 27.22
N SER A 123 1.77 1.25 26.59
CA SER A 123 2.60 2.03 25.68
C SER A 123 3.92 2.42 26.34
N ARG A 124 5.00 2.35 25.58
CA ARG A 124 6.31 2.89 25.98
C ARG A 124 6.23 4.41 26.12
N ALA A 125 7.33 5.01 26.61
CA ALA A 125 7.52 6.45 26.83
C ALA A 125 6.86 7.31 25.72
N PRO A 126 6.42 8.56 26.00
CA PRO A 126 5.72 9.40 25.04
C PRO A 126 6.66 9.94 23.96
N LEU A 127 7.18 9.03 23.14
CA LEU A 127 8.02 9.31 21.97
C LEU A 127 7.16 10.09 20.99
N LYS A 128 7.68 11.17 20.43
CA LYS A 128 6.94 12.08 19.54
C LYS A 128 7.54 12.17 18.16
N HIS A 129 8.78 11.73 17.99
CA HIS A 129 9.52 11.92 16.75
C HIS A 129 9.74 10.57 16.05
N LEU A 130 9.12 10.39 14.89
CA LEU A 130 9.38 9.24 14.03
C LEU A 130 10.65 9.47 13.22
N VAL A 131 11.69 8.67 13.45
CA VAL A 131 12.90 8.61 12.63
C VAL A 131 12.81 7.38 11.74
N MET A 132 12.64 7.55 10.44
CA MET A 132 12.35 6.46 9.50
C MET A 132 13.50 6.22 8.54
N ILE A 133 13.92 4.96 8.38
CA ILE A 133 14.87 4.52 7.35
C ILE A 133 14.16 3.52 6.42
N PRO A 134 13.96 3.84 5.12
CA PRO A 134 13.41 2.91 4.16
C PRO A 134 14.47 1.88 3.72
N GLY A 135 14.07 0.63 3.64
CA GLY A 135 14.84 -0.46 3.08
C GLY A 135 15.02 -0.34 1.57
N HIS A 136 16.17 -0.80 1.09
CA HIS A 136 16.54 -0.82 -0.33
C HIS A 136 17.11 -2.17 -0.79
N ALA A 137 17.61 -2.97 0.15
CA ALA A 137 18.23 -4.28 -0.04
C ALA A 137 18.13 -5.08 1.26
N ILE A 138 18.50 -6.36 1.23
CA ILE A 138 18.43 -7.24 2.40
C ILE A 138 19.84 -7.73 2.74
N TRP A 139 20.30 -7.44 3.95
CA TRP A 139 21.55 -8.00 4.46
C TRP A 139 21.31 -9.40 5.04
N LEU A 140 22.09 -10.38 4.60
CA LEU A 140 22.06 -11.78 5.04
C LEU A 140 23.26 -12.17 5.91
N GLY A 141 24.25 -11.30 6.05
CA GLY A 141 25.45 -11.58 6.81
C GLY A 141 25.20 -11.82 8.30
N SER A 142 26.23 -12.33 8.97
CA SER A 142 26.27 -12.51 10.42
C SER A 142 27.33 -11.65 11.10
N ASN A 143 28.27 -11.07 10.34
CA ASN A 143 29.34 -10.21 10.85
C ASN A 143 29.22 -8.82 10.24
N ALA A 144 28.85 -7.83 11.05
CA ALA A 144 28.67 -6.44 10.59
C ALA A 144 29.95 -5.80 10.04
N SER A 145 31.14 -6.27 10.43
CA SER A 145 32.42 -5.78 9.89
C SER A 145 32.59 -6.07 8.40
N ARG A 146 31.88 -7.09 7.90
CA ARG A 146 31.85 -7.46 6.47
C ARG A 146 30.68 -6.83 5.73
N ALA A 147 29.86 -6.02 6.40
CA ALA A 147 28.63 -5.49 5.81
C ALA A 147 28.88 -4.54 4.63
N SER A 148 30.10 -4.09 4.38
CA SER A 148 30.49 -3.38 3.16
C SER A 148 30.63 -4.26 1.92
N LEU A 149 30.61 -5.59 2.08
CA LEU A 149 30.80 -6.56 1.00
C LEU A 149 29.45 -6.99 0.42
N ASP A 150 29.24 -6.74 -0.87
CA ASP A 150 28.01 -7.07 -1.61
C ASP A 150 27.55 -8.54 -1.48
N GLN A 151 28.48 -9.47 -1.32
CA GLN A 151 28.19 -10.90 -1.16
C GLN A 151 27.29 -11.24 0.03
N ASP A 152 27.27 -10.38 1.04
CA ASP A 152 26.46 -10.58 2.24
C ASP A 152 25.07 -9.93 2.08
N TRP A 153 24.71 -9.47 0.87
CA TRP A 153 23.46 -8.78 0.57
C TRP A 153 22.70 -9.40 -0.61
N ILE A 154 21.37 -9.37 -0.54
CA ILE A 154 20.51 -9.55 -1.70
C ILE A 154 20.33 -8.17 -2.37
N LEU A 155 21.05 -7.97 -3.48
CA LEU A 155 21.09 -6.74 -4.26
C LEU A 155 20.48 -6.96 -5.66
N GLU A 156 19.85 -5.92 -6.22
CA GLU A 156 19.60 -5.86 -7.66
C GLU A 156 20.91 -5.63 -8.42
N PRO A 157 20.98 -5.97 -9.72
CA PRO A 157 22.18 -5.79 -10.51
C PRO A 157 22.77 -4.38 -10.47
N PHE A 158 21.92 -3.35 -10.48
CA PHE A 158 22.34 -1.94 -10.45
C PHE A 158 22.81 -1.46 -9.07
N GLN A 159 22.50 -2.21 -7.99
CA GLN A 159 22.89 -1.84 -6.62
C GLN A 159 24.28 -2.36 -6.23
N LYS A 160 24.88 -3.19 -7.09
CA LYS A 160 26.19 -3.78 -6.83
C LYS A 160 27.30 -2.73 -6.96
N ASN A 161 28.38 -2.92 -6.21
CA ASN A 161 29.63 -2.16 -6.23
C ASN A 161 29.55 -0.74 -5.65
N GLY A 162 28.54 -0.39 -4.85
CA GLY A 162 28.50 0.94 -4.23
C GLY A 162 27.41 1.19 -3.20
N ASP A 163 26.18 0.76 -3.49
CA ASP A 163 24.99 1.18 -2.75
C ASP A 163 25.02 0.81 -1.27
N VAL A 164 25.66 -0.31 -0.95
CA VAL A 164 25.78 -0.82 0.42
C VAL A 164 26.37 0.22 1.37
N ARG A 165 27.31 1.04 0.91
CA ARG A 165 27.90 2.10 1.73
C ARG A 165 26.88 3.17 2.12
N ALA A 166 25.95 3.52 1.22
CA ALA A 166 24.87 4.44 1.57
C ALA A 166 23.93 3.84 2.61
N TYR A 167 23.57 2.56 2.50
CA TYR A 167 22.71 1.89 3.49
C TYR A 167 23.31 1.93 4.90
N LEU A 168 24.61 1.66 5.01
CA LEU A 168 25.33 1.76 6.28
C LEU A 168 25.32 3.18 6.85
N LYS A 169 25.51 4.20 6.00
CA LYS A 169 25.42 5.62 6.40
C LYS A 169 24.00 5.99 6.83
N HIS A 170 22.96 5.45 6.18
CA HIS A 170 21.56 5.67 6.57
C HIS A 170 21.29 5.11 7.97
N ILE A 171 21.68 3.85 8.22
CA ILE A 171 21.58 3.17 9.51
C ILE A 171 22.29 3.97 10.60
N ALA A 172 23.55 4.33 10.38
CA ALA A 172 24.33 5.13 11.33
C ALA A 172 23.68 6.49 11.61
N LYS A 173 23.14 7.16 10.58
CA LYS A 173 22.49 8.46 10.76
C LYS A 173 21.19 8.39 11.56
N GLY A 174 20.36 7.35 11.33
CA GLY A 174 19.15 7.15 12.12
C GLY A 174 19.47 6.83 13.59
N ALA A 175 20.47 5.99 13.84
CA ALA A 175 20.96 5.69 15.18
C ALA A 175 21.52 6.95 15.87
N GLU A 176 22.25 7.80 15.16
CA GLU A 176 22.75 9.08 15.69
C GLU A 176 21.61 9.99 16.15
N ILE A 177 20.59 10.17 15.30
CA ILE A 177 19.44 11.04 15.62
C ILE A 177 18.68 10.45 16.81
N ALA A 178 18.39 9.15 16.78
CA ALA A 178 17.65 8.50 17.84
C ALA A 178 18.44 8.47 19.16
N GLY A 179 19.77 8.35 19.13
CA GLY A 179 20.61 8.43 20.34
C GLY A 179 20.65 9.83 20.96
N LYS A 180 20.63 10.88 20.12
CA LYS A 180 20.64 12.28 20.57
C LYS A 180 19.29 12.82 21.01
N ASP A 181 18.21 12.30 20.43
CA ASP A 181 16.83 12.72 20.71
C ASP A 181 16.10 11.68 21.57
N PRO A 182 15.83 11.98 22.86
CA PRO A 182 15.13 11.05 23.75
C PRO A 182 13.68 10.78 23.33
N ASP A 183 13.06 11.68 22.56
CA ASP A 183 11.67 11.56 22.09
C ASP A 183 11.57 10.82 20.75
N ALA A 184 12.69 10.39 20.18
CA ALA A 184 12.72 9.72 18.88
C ALA A 184 12.46 8.21 18.99
N LEU A 185 11.67 7.67 18.06
CA LEU A 185 11.57 6.25 17.76
C LEU A 185 12.21 5.99 16.39
N LEU A 186 13.24 5.15 16.35
CA LEU A 186 13.84 4.71 15.10
C LEU A 186 13.03 3.54 14.52
N ILE A 187 12.53 3.69 13.29
CA ILE A 187 11.82 2.64 12.56
C ILE A 187 12.57 2.35 11.26
N TYR A 188 13.09 1.14 11.13
CA TYR A 188 13.47 0.60 9.83
C TYR A 188 12.21 0.09 9.14
N SER A 189 11.99 0.45 7.88
CA SER A 189 10.75 0.14 7.16
C SER A 189 11.02 -0.42 5.79
N GLY A 190 10.39 -1.55 5.48
CA GLY A 190 10.57 -2.26 4.22
C GLY A 190 10.30 -3.75 4.39
N GLY A 191 9.44 -4.27 3.51
CA GLY A 191 8.98 -5.64 3.57
C GLY A 191 9.95 -6.67 2.99
N MET A 192 9.44 -7.88 2.82
CA MET A 192 10.16 -9.01 2.24
C MET A 192 10.07 -8.97 0.71
N THR A 193 10.80 -8.03 0.10
CA THR A 193 10.60 -7.63 -1.30
C THR A 193 11.34 -8.46 -2.35
N ARG A 194 12.22 -9.38 -1.91
CA ARG A 194 13.16 -10.12 -2.77
C ARG A 194 12.90 -11.61 -2.71
N HIS A 195 12.95 -12.29 -3.85
CA HIS A 195 13.00 -13.76 -3.87
C HIS A 195 14.25 -14.27 -3.17
N GLY A 196 14.14 -15.41 -2.49
CA GLY A 196 15.24 -16.02 -1.73
C GLY A 196 15.53 -15.35 -0.39
N ALA A 197 14.84 -14.27 -0.04
CA ALA A 197 14.89 -13.72 1.31
C ALA A 197 14.17 -14.65 2.30
N THR A 198 14.59 -14.61 3.56
CA THR A 198 13.87 -15.20 4.71
C THR A 198 13.44 -14.14 5.72
N ILE A 199 13.88 -12.90 5.53
CA ILE A 199 13.62 -11.74 6.38
C ILE A 199 13.25 -10.54 5.51
N SER A 200 12.65 -9.53 6.12
CA SER A 200 12.34 -8.25 5.47
C SER A 200 13.59 -7.36 5.35
N GLU A 201 13.51 -6.32 4.51
CA GLU A 201 14.53 -5.27 4.47
C GLU A 201 14.68 -4.60 5.85
N ALA A 202 13.57 -4.24 6.50
CA ALA A 202 13.57 -3.62 7.82
C ALA A 202 14.26 -4.45 8.90
N THR A 203 13.89 -5.73 9.02
CA THR A 203 14.51 -6.68 9.96
C THR A 203 16.00 -6.83 9.66
N SER A 204 16.41 -6.88 8.38
CA SER A 204 17.83 -6.99 8.03
C SER A 204 18.65 -5.78 8.49
N TYR A 205 18.09 -4.56 8.41
CA TYR A 205 18.78 -3.34 8.84
C TYR A 205 18.87 -3.27 10.36
N ALA A 206 17.79 -3.62 11.07
CA ALA A 206 17.79 -3.68 12.53
C ALA A 206 18.85 -4.67 13.05
N ARG A 207 18.91 -5.88 12.48
CA ARG A 207 19.91 -6.90 12.81
C ARG A 207 21.33 -6.43 12.53
N LEU A 208 21.56 -5.76 11.40
CA LEU A 208 22.88 -5.24 11.04
C LEU A 208 23.34 -4.16 12.03
N ALA A 209 22.44 -3.25 12.40
CA ALA A 209 22.73 -2.19 13.35
C ALA A 209 23.06 -2.73 14.75
N GLU A 210 22.34 -3.77 15.19
CA GLU A 210 22.61 -4.47 16.43
C GLU A 210 23.95 -5.23 16.39
N ALA A 211 24.18 -6.05 15.36
CA ALA A 211 25.43 -6.81 15.20
C ALA A 211 26.67 -5.91 15.04
N GLY A 212 26.49 -4.66 14.62
CA GLY A 212 27.55 -3.65 14.50
C GLY A 212 27.69 -2.72 15.70
N ASN A 213 26.94 -2.95 16.78
CA ASN A 213 26.84 -2.08 17.96
C ASN A 213 26.66 -0.59 17.58
N VAL A 214 25.85 -0.32 16.57
CA VAL A 214 25.72 1.02 15.99
C VAL A 214 25.09 1.99 16.99
N TYR A 215 24.16 1.52 17.82
CA TYR A 215 23.43 2.33 18.80
C TYR A 215 24.34 2.80 19.95
N GLU A 216 25.22 1.92 20.46
CA GLU A 216 26.11 2.20 21.61
C GLU A 216 27.00 3.43 21.40
N LYS A 217 27.34 3.73 20.14
CA LYS A 217 28.15 4.89 19.75
C LYS A 217 27.48 6.23 20.10
N TYR A 218 26.16 6.24 20.20
CA TYR A 218 25.36 7.44 20.39
C TYR A 218 24.61 7.46 21.73
N LEU A 219 24.76 6.41 22.54
CA LEU A 219 24.21 6.34 23.89
C LEU A 219 25.10 7.09 24.90
N LYS A 220 24.47 7.59 25.96
CA LYS A 220 25.20 8.17 27.11
C LYS A 220 26.04 7.09 27.78
N LEU A 221 27.13 7.47 28.45
CA LEU A 221 28.06 6.50 29.08
C LEU A 221 27.35 5.53 30.05
N ALA A 222 26.33 6.01 30.78
CA ALA A 222 25.53 5.21 31.70
C ALA A 222 24.61 4.18 31.00
N GLU A 223 24.38 4.33 29.70
CA GLU A 223 23.44 3.53 28.90
C GLU A 223 24.15 2.57 27.93
N LYS A 224 25.49 2.65 27.80
CA LYS A 224 26.25 1.91 26.78
C LYS A 224 26.15 0.38 26.84
N ASN A 225 25.69 -0.18 27.96
CA ASN A 225 25.50 -1.63 28.15
C ASN A 225 24.02 -2.03 28.22
N LEU A 226 23.10 -1.10 27.96
CA LEU A 226 21.67 -1.37 27.96
C LEU A 226 21.16 -1.52 26.52
N PRO A 227 20.20 -2.43 26.27
CA PRO A 227 19.54 -2.52 24.97
C PRO A 227 18.94 -1.17 24.56
N PHE A 228 19.11 -0.79 23.29
CA PHE A 228 18.47 0.42 22.77
C PHE A 228 16.98 0.16 22.52
N GLU A 229 16.11 0.55 23.45
CA GLU A 229 14.69 0.16 23.40
C GLU A 229 13.82 0.99 22.44
N ARG A 230 14.31 2.14 21.96
CA ARG A 230 13.59 3.07 21.09
C ARG A 230 13.86 2.81 19.60
N VAL A 231 13.83 1.53 19.23
CA VAL A 231 13.96 1.07 17.85
C VAL A 231 12.99 -0.07 17.57
N THR A 232 12.40 -0.10 16.38
CA THR A 232 11.54 -1.20 15.91
C THR A 232 11.58 -1.32 14.38
N THR A 233 10.83 -2.28 13.84
CA THR A 233 10.73 -2.58 12.41
C THR A 233 9.29 -2.42 11.91
N GLU A 234 9.16 -2.05 10.64
CA GLU A 234 7.95 -2.11 9.84
C GLU A 234 8.25 -3.04 8.65
N ASP A 235 7.64 -4.23 8.64
CA ASP A 235 8.08 -5.36 7.83
C ASP A 235 7.18 -5.67 6.61
N TYR A 236 6.34 -4.71 6.19
CA TYR A 236 5.31 -4.93 5.17
C TYR A 236 5.35 -3.96 3.99
N ALA A 237 6.02 -2.81 4.09
CA ALA A 237 6.04 -1.85 3.00
C ALA A 237 6.69 -2.41 1.71
N LEU A 238 6.05 -2.19 0.57
CA LEU A 238 6.49 -2.67 -0.75
C LEU A 238 7.04 -1.53 -1.63
N ASP A 239 6.83 -0.29 -1.23
CA ASP A 239 7.33 0.90 -1.90
C ASP A 239 7.57 2.07 -0.93
N SER A 240 8.06 3.19 -1.46
CA SER A 240 8.40 4.37 -0.69
C SER A 240 7.20 5.08 -0.03
N PHE A 241 6.01 5.00 -0.63
CA PHE A 241 4.81 5.60 -0.03
C PHE A 241 4.37 4.75 1.18
N GLN A 242 4.33 3.43 1.01
CA GLN A 242 4.05 2.49 2.09
C GLN A 242 5.10 2.58 3.19
N ASN A 243 6.39 2.76 2.86
CA ASN A 243 7.42 2.93 3.89
C ASN A 243 7.04 4.07 4.86
N LEU A 244 6.60 5.21 4.33
CA LEU A 244 6.19 6.35 5.15
C LEU A 244 4.88 6.08 5.91
N LEU A 245 3.82 5.68 5.19
CA LEU A 245 2.49 5.47 5.77
C LEU A 245 2.48 4.35 6.82
N PHE A 246 3.14 3.22 6.53
CA PHE A 246 3.20 2.09 7.45
C PHE A 246 4.13 2.37 8.64
N SER A 247 5.16 3.22 8.47
CA SER A 247 5.94 3.67 9.63
C SER A 247 5.14 4.56 10.58
N ILE A 248 4.24 5.40 10.05
CA ILE A 248 3.29 6.18 10.87
C ILE A 248 2.34 5.24 11.62
N ALA A 249 1.78 4.24 10.94
CA ALA A 249 0.95 3.21 11.54
C ALA A 249 1.71 2.43 12.63
N ARG A 250 2.95 2.01 12.33
CA ARG A 250 3.80 1.26 13.26
C ARG A 250 4.19 2.09 14.48
N PHE A 251 4.42 3.39 14.30
CA PHE A 251 4.66 4.31 15.42
C PHE A 251 3.46 4.34 16.37
N LYS A 252 2.23 4.42 15.83
CA LYS A 252 0.99 4.36 16.61
C LYS A 252 0.80 3.03 17.33
N GLU A 253 1.10 1.89 16.69
CA GLU A 253 1.09 0.58 17.36
C GLU A 253 2.09 0.52 18.54
N PHE A 254 3.25 1.15 18.39
CA PHE A 254 4.34 1.07 19.37
C PHE A 254 4.17 2.04 20.55
N THR A 255 3.60 3.23 20.29
CA THR A 255 3.51 4.35 21.25
C THR A 255 2.08 4.69 21.67
N GLY A 256 1.08 4.02 21.11
CA GLY A 256 -0.32 4.33 21.37
C GLY A 256 -0.80 5.69 20.86
N HIS A 257 0.04 6.49 20.18
CA HIS A 257 -0.35 7.77 19.57
C HIS A 257 0.42 8.05 18.26
N TYR A 258 0.02 9.07 17.50
CA TYR A 258 0.71 9.45 16.26
C TYR A 258 1.96 10.30 16.55
N PRO A 259 2.99 10.28 15.68
CA PRO A 259 4.15 11.15 15.84
C PRO A 259 3.75 12.61 15.58
N THR A 260 4.44 13.55 16.23
CA THR A 260 4.30 14.98 15.95
C THR A 260 5.37 15.49 14.99
N GLN A 261 6.47 14.75 14.82
CA GLN A 261 7.56 15.07 13.91
C GLN A 261 7.98 13.81 13.14
N ILE A 262 8.28 13.96 11.85
CA ILE A 262 8.86 12.88 11.03
C ILE A 262 10.22 13.33 10.48
N THR A 263 11.24 12.50 10.62
CA THR A 263 12.52 12.60 9.90
C THR A 263 12.73 11.32 9.09
N THR A 264 12.78 11.44 7.77
CA THR A 264 13.13 10.33 6.88
C THR A 264 14.59 10.45 6.46
N ILE A 265 15.36 9.36 6.57
CA ILE A 265 16.73 9.25 6.07
C ILE A 265 16.76 8.27 4.91
N GLY A 266 17.33 8.67 3.77
CA GLY A 266 17.49 7.79 2.62
C GLY A 266 18.31 8.45 1.52
N TYR A 267 18.23 7.91 0.31
CA TYR A 267 18.90 8.50 -0.85
C TYR A 267 18.44 9.93 -1.14
N GLY A 268 19.39 10.84 -1.40
CA GLY A 268 19.14 12.23 -1.76
C GLY A 268 18.28 12.38 -3.01
N MET A 269 18.49 11.53 -4.02
CA MET A 269 17.64 11.47 -5.23
C MET A 269 16.15 11.30 -4.93
N LYS A 270 15.78 10.64 -3.82
CA LYS A 270 14.37 10.38 -3.46
C LYS A 270 13.73 11.52 -2.67
N ARG A 271 14.48 12.58 -2.34
CA ARG A 271 14.02 13.69 -1.49
C ARG A 271 12.71 14.30 -1.99
N LYS A 272 12.67 14.73 -3.27
CA LYS A 272 11.47 15.34 -3.87
C LYS A 272 10.27 14.42 -3.78
N ARG A 273 10.45 13.12 -4.06
CA ARG A 273 9.35 12.16 -3.98
C ARG A 273 8.77 12.04 -2.56
N TYR A 274 9.62 12.02 -1.53
CA TYR A 274 9.14 11.98 -0.15
C TYR A 274 8.50 13.31 0.30
N GLN A 275 9.16 14.43 0.04
CA GLN A 275 8.74 15.76 0.54
C GLN A 275 7.56 16.35 -0.24
N ASP A 276 7.56 16.20 -1.56
CA ASP A 276 6.60 16.91 -2.42
C ASP A 276 5.42 16.03 -2.81
N VAL A 277 5.61 14.70 -2.81
CA VAL A 277 4.57 13.74 -3.20
C VAL A 277 4.03 12.97 -2.01
N HIS A 278 4.84 12.13 -1.34
CA HIS A 278 4.33 11.23 -0.28
C HIS A 278 3.81 12.00 0.93
N ARG A 279 4.58 12.96 1.45
CA ARG A 279 4.14 13.83 2.55
C ARG A 279 2.87 14.59 2.18
N ALA A 280 2.81 15.14 0.97
CA ALA A 280 1.64 15.87 0.50
C ALA A 280 0.41 14.96 0.36
N ALA A 281 0.58 13.72 -0.13
CA ALA A 281 -0.46 12.71 -0.23
C ALA A 281 -1.06 12.32 1.13
N LEU A 282 -0.25 12.38 2.18
CA LEU A 282 -0.65 12.17 3.57
C LEU A 282 -1.14 13.46 4.25
N ARG A 283 -1.15 14.61 3.54
CA ARG A 283 -1.44 15.94 4.10
C ARG A 283 -0.61 16.27 5.35
N TRP A 284 0.58 15.67 5.49
CA TRP A 284 1.43 15.89 6.66
C TRP A 284 2.07 17.29 6.58
N PRO A 285 2.06 18.09 7.66
CA PRO A 285 2.55 19.47 7.62
C PRO A 285 4.05 19.52 7.28
N SER A 286 4.44 20.43 6.38
CA SER A 286 5.83 20.60 5.95
C SER A 286 6.75 21.03 7.09
N THR A 287 6.22 21.80 8.05
CA THR A 287 6.94 22.20 9.27
C THR A 287 7.30 21.04 10.18
N ALA A 288 6.57 19.92 10.08
CA ALA A 288 6.77 18.72 10.89
C ALA A 288 7.34 17.52 10.09
N PHE A 289 7.96 17.78 8.95
CA PHE A 289 8.57 16.76 8.10
C PHE A 289 9.97 17.16 7.63
N LYS A 290 10.96 16.33 7.91
CA LYS A 290 12.36 16.54 7.51
C LYS A 290 12.86 15.37 6.67
N TYR A 291 13.61 15.66 5.61
CA TYR A 291 14.27 14.64 4.78
C TYR A 291 15.79 14.82 4.76
N ILE A 292 16.51 13.81 5.20
CA ILE A 292 17.97 13.74 5.17
C ILE A 292 18.38 12.82 4.03
N GLY A 293 18.89 13.43 2.95
CA GLY A 293 19.43 12.74 1.79
C GLY A 293 20.89 12.39 1.99
N ILE A 294 21.25 11.13 1.81
CA ILE A 294 22.62 10.61 1.85
C ILE A 294 22.78 9.74 0.60
N ASP A 295 23.61 10.18 -0.33
CA ASP A 295 23.89 9.49 -1.59
C ASP A 295 25.15 8.61 -1.52
N ASN A 296 25.36 7.86 -2.60
CA ASN A 296 26.56 7.07 -2.82
C ASN A 296 27.78 7.97 -3.09
N ASP A 297 28.97 7.39 -3.03
CA ASP A 297 30.24 8.08 -3.30
C ASP A 297 30.61 8.13 -4.81
N HIS A 298 29.66 7.83 -5.71
CA HIS A 298 29.85 7.76 -7.17
C HIS A 298 29.03 8.84 -7.89
N ASP A 299 29.15 8.92 -9.22
CA ASP A 299 28.43 9.89 -10.05
C ASP A 299 26.90 9.74 -9.86
N VAL A 300 26.29 10.80 -9.32
CA VAL A 300 24.90 10.82 -8.89
C VAL A 300 23.93 11.21 -10.01
N GLU A 301 24.38 11.75 -11.14
CA GLU A 301 23.44 12.31 -12.13
C GLU A 301 22.53 11.23 -12.75
N ALA A 302 23.10 10.09 -13.15
CA ALA A 302 22.32 8.98 -13.72
C ALA A 302 21.30 8.42 -12.72
N ASP A 303 21.67 8.33 -11.44
CA ASP A 303 20.80 7.89 -10.36
C ASP A 303 19.61 8.84 -10.17
N TYR A 304 19.85 10.15 -10.19
CA TYR A 304 18.80 11.16 -10.09
C TYR A 304 17.86 11.14 -11.31
N GLN A 305 18.38 10.96 -12.52
CA GLN A 305 17.54 10.80 -13.72
C GLN A 305 16.70 9.53 -13.66
N GLY A 306 17.30 8.40 -13.25
CA GLY A 306 16.61 7.13 -13.07
C GLY A 306 15.53 7.20 -11.99
N GLU A 307 15.80 7.86 -10.88
CA GLU A 307 14.82 8.12 -9.81
C GLU A 307 13.67 8.97 -10.31
N ARG A 308 13.97 10.04 -11.06
CA ARG A 308 12.96 10.94 -11.60
C ARG A 308 11.99 10.19 -12.50
N GLN A 309 12.50 9.46 -13.48
CA GLN A 309 11.70 8.77 -14.49
C GLN A 309 10.98 7.53 -13.93
N GLY A 310 11.68 6.71 -13.14
CA GLY A 310 11.16 5.44 -12.61
C GLY A 310 10.47 5.53 -11.25
N GLY A 311 10.55 6.70 -10.60
CA GLY A 311 10.11 6.93 -9.24
C GLY A 311 9.23 8.16 -9.12
N LEU A 312 9.82 9.35 -9.17
CA LEU A 312 9.13 10.61 -8.90
C LEU A 312 7.94 10.85 -9.84
N GLU A 313 8.17 10.84 -11.16
CA GLU A 313 7.12 11.13 -12.15
C GLU A 313 5.94 10.14 -12.11
N PRO A 314 6.16 8.82 -11.95
CA PRO A 314 5.07 7.88 -11.69
C PRO A 314 4.23 8.24 -10.46
N PHE A 315 4.87 8.59 -9.33
CA PHE A 315 4.17 8.94 -8.10
C PHE A 315 3.46 10.30 -8.20
N ILE A 316 3.96 11.26 -9.00
CA ILE A 316 3.23 12.51 -9.28
C ILE A 316 1.89 12.24 -9.98
N ARG A 317 1.80 11.18 -10.79
CA ARG A 317 0.57 10.82 -11.51
C ARG A 317 -0.36 9.92 -10.69
N ASP A 318 0.20 9.14 -9.76
CA ASP A 318 -0.51 8.19 -8.92
C ASP A 318 0.10 8.18 -7.51
N SER A 319 -0.26 9.19 -6.71
CA SER A 319 0.34 9.47 -5.40
C SER A 319 0.18 8.32 -4.39
N TYR A 320 -0.83 7.48 -4.59
CA TYR A 320 -1.16 6.35 -3.72
C TYR A 320 -0.67 4.99 -4.28
N ALA A 321 0.01 5.00 -5.45
CA ALA A 321 0.54 3.82 -6.13
C ALA A 321 -0.51 2.71 -6.36
N CYS A 322 -1.70 3.15 -6.77
CA CYS A 322 -2.87 2.34 -6.94
C CYS A 322 -2.90 1.54 -8.25
N ARG A 323 -2.23 2.01 -9.29
CA ARG A 323 -2.45 1.56 -10.68
C ARG A 323 -1.14 1.44 -11.45
N GLY A 324 -1.27 0.87 -12.65
CA GLY A 324 -0.20 0.83 -13.66
C GLY A 324 1.12 0.26 -13.14
N VAL A 325 2.21 0.96 -13.45
CA VAL A 325 3.58 0.53 -13.15
C VAL A 325 3.86 0.42 -11.65
N LEU A 326 3.22 1.26 -10.81
CA LEU A 326 3.43 1.26 -9.37
C LEU A 326 2.74 0.07 -8.71
N LEU A 327 1.49 -0.23 -9.08
CA LEU A 327 0.80 -1.44 -8.62
C LEU A 327 1.53 -2.71 -9.08
N ALA A 328 1.99 -2.76 -10.33
CA ALA A 328 2.77 -3.87 -10.85
C ALA A 328 4.06 -4.07 -10.02
N LYS A 329 4.72 -2.98 -9.64
CA LYS A 329 5.90 -3.00 -8.76
C LYS A 329 5.57 -3.55 -7.37
N ARG A 330 4.45 -3.14 -6.75
CA ARG A 330 3.97 -3.71 -5.48
C ARG A 330 3.76 -5.22 -5.59
N ARG A 331 3.08 -5.69 -6.64
CA ARG A 331 2.84 -7.12 -6.90
C ARG A 331 4.14 -7.90 -7.03
N LYS A 332 5.09 -7.40 -7.83
CA LYS A 332 6.42 -8.02 -8.00
C LYS A 332 7.20 -8.12 -6.68
N ARG A 333 7.02 -7.14 -5.78
CA ARG A 333 7.69 -7.05 -4.49
C ARG A 333 6.96 -7.77 -3.35
N ASN A 334 5.89 -8.50 -3.61
CA ASN A 334 5.24 -9.34 -2.60
C ASN A 334 5.28 -10.83 -2.97
N PRO A 335 6.48 -11.42 -3.21
CA PRO A 335 6.58 -12.81 -3.64
C PRO A 335 6.07 -13.81 -2.60
N TYR A 336 6.01 -13.41 -1.32
CA TYR A 336 5.56 -14.24 -0.20
C TYR A 336 4.09 -14.02 0.19
N ARG A 337 3.33 -13.25 -0.60
CA ARG A 337 1.89 -13.00 -0.39
C ARG A 337 1.54 -12.51 1.02
N ARG A 338 2.38 -11.66 1.59
CA ARG A 338 2.15 -11.06 2.92
C ARG A 338 1.15 -9.91 2.83
N PHE A 339 0.41 -9.66 3.90
CA PHE A 339 -0.47 -8.50 4.07
C PHE A 339 -0.14 -7.85 5.41
N HIS A 340 -0.30 -6.52 5.49
CA HIS A 340 -0.01 -5.77 6.71
C HIS A 340 -1.16 -5.88 7.73
N PRO A 341 -0.87 -5.81 9.04
CA PRO A 341 -1.90 -5.94 10.09
C PRO A 341 -2.67 -4.63 10.37
N TYR A 342 -2.27 -3.52 9.74
CA TYR A 342 -2.71 -2.17 10.11
C TYR A 342 -4.21 -1.88 10.00
N HIS A 343 -4.97 -2.64 9.20
CA HIS A 343 -6.44 -2.54 9.20
C HIS A 343 -7.06 -2.86 10.56
N SER A 344 -6.45 -3.78 11.30
CA SER A 344 -6.94 -4.17 12.62
C SER A 344 -6.35 -3.29 13.70
N SER A 345 -5.06 -3.00 13.66
CA SER A 345 -4.34 -2.33 14.75
C SER A 345 -4.40 -0.80 14.74
N VAL A 346 -4.59 -0.18 13.57
CA VAL A 346 -4.79 1.27 13.40
C VAL A 346 -5.98 1.55 12.47
N PRO A 347 -7.18 1.08 12.84
CA PRO A 347 -8.35 1.11 11.96
C PRO A 347 -8.79 2.52 11.54
N GLU A 348 -8.41 3.56 12.27
CA GLU A 348 -8.64 4.95 11.89
C GLU A 348 -7.94 5.34 10.57
N LEU A 349 -6.89 4.62 10.18
CA LEU A 349 -6.21 4.80 8.89
C LEU A 349 -6.75 3.87 7.79
N ALA A 350 -7.68 2.95 8.08
CA ALA A 350 -8.21 2.02 7.09
C ALA A 350 -8.76 2.70 5.82
N PRO A 351 -9.53 3.81 5.91
CA PRO A 351 -9.97 4.54 4.72
C PRO A 351 -8.82 5.10 3.88
N LEU A 352 -7.69 5.46 4.50
CA LEU A 352 -6.50 5.96 3.81
C LEU A 352 -5.71 4.82 3.15
N PHE A 353 -5.61 3.65 3.81
CA PHE A 353 -4.98 2.46 3.21
C PHE A 353 -5.69 2.01 1.92
N GLU A 354 -7.02 2.09 1.92
CA GLU A 354 -7.87 1.73 0.79
C GLU A 354 -8.11 2.88 -0.20
N TYR A 355 -7.52 4.06 0.05
CA TYR A 355 -7.81 5.22 -0.77
C TYR A 355 -7.20 5.09 -2.17
N CYS A 356 -8.09 5.05 -3.17
CA CYS A 356 -7.72 4.84 -4.55
C CYS A 356 -8.57 5.71 -5.49
N PRO A 357 -8.21 7.00 -5.69
CA PRO A 357 -9.03 7.92 -6.48
C PRO A 357 -8.99 7.58 -7.97
N ARG A 358 -10.06 7.88 -8.71
CA ARG A 358 -10.08 7.79 -10.18
C ARG A 358 -9.06 8.73 -10.84
N GLY A 359 -8.81 9.88 -10.25
CA GLY A 359 -7.75 10.83 -10.65
C GLY A 359 -6.53 10.71 -9.74
N ASN A 360 -5.91 11.85 -9.42
CA ASN A 360 -4.85 11.95 -8.42
C ASN A 360 -5.22 12.95 -7.29
N ALA A 361 -6.51 13.01 -6.95
CA ALA A 361 -7.00 13.85 -5.88
C ALA A 361 -6.44 13.38 -4.53
N LEU A 362 -6.17 14.31 -3.62
CA LEU A 362 -5.74 13.97 -2.27
C LEU A 362 -6.90 13.42 -1.45
N TYR A 363 -6.58 12.52 -0.51
CA TYR A 363 -7.54 11.98 0.44
C TYR A 363 -8.19 13.11 1.27
N SER A 364 -9.50 13.26 1.13
CA SER A 364 -10.29 14.33 1.75
C SER A 364 -10.92 13.96 3.08
N GLY A 365 -10.84 12.69 3.49
CA GLY A 365 -11.34 12.26 4.79
C GLY A 365 -10.45 12.73 5.94
N ARG A 366 -11.01 12.80 7.15
CA ARG A 366 -10.29 13.21 8.36
C ARG A 366 -9.09 12.31 8.62
N LEU A 367 -7.95 12.90 8.93
CA LEU A 367 -6.74 12.21 9.36
C LEU A 367 -6.47 12.47 10.84
N PRO A 368 -5.81 11.55 11.56
CA PRO A 368 -5.53 11.71 12.99
C PRO A 368 -4.63 12.90 13.36
N TRP A 369 -3.92 13.46 12.37
CA TRP A 369 -2.99 14.59 12.52
C TRP A 369 -3.51 15.90 11.89
N ASP A 370 -4.79 15.95 11.53
CA ASP A 370 -5.46 17.17 11.06
C ASP A 370 -5.70 18.18 12.20
#